data_AF-A0A1A8EDG3-F1
#
_entry.id   AF-A0A1A8EDG3-F1
#
_cell.length_a   1.000
_cell.length_b   1.000
_cell.length_c   1.000
_cell.angle_alpha   90.00
_cell.angle_beta   90.00
_cell.angle_gamma   90.00
#
_symmetry.space_group_name_H-M   'P 1'
#
loop_
_entity.id
_entity.type
_entity.pdbx_description
1 polymer ?
#
loop_
_entity_poly.entity_id
_entity_poly.type
_entity_poly.pdbx_seq_one_letter_code
_entity_poly.pdbx_strand_id
1 'polypeptide(L)' 'MQCKDFVVGLLDLCRNTEEVEAILNGDTDSEISGRPNLIRLKMAIKYEVKK' A
#
# COMPACT_ATOMS: atom_id res chain seq x y z
N MET A 1 -16.35 -2.67 6.45
CA MET A 1 -16.01 -3.94 5.78
C MET A 1 -15.64 -3.71 4.32
N GLN A 2 -16.52 -3.08 3.52
CA GLN A 2 -16.28 -2.83 2.08
C GLN A 2 -14.95 -2.16 1.72
N CYS A 3 -14.51 -1.13 2.46
CA CYS A 3 -13.24 -0.45 2.12
C CYS A 3 -12.00 -1.33 2.28
N LYS A 4 -12.04 -2.27 3.22
CA LYS A 4 -10.95 -3.21 3.46
C LYS A 4 -10.88 -4.26 2.35
N ASP A 5 -12.02 -4.83 2.00
CA ASP A 5 -12.13 -5.83 0.92
C ASP A 5 -11.82 -5.20 -0.45
N PHE A 6 -12.19 -3.92 -0.63
CA PHE A 6 -11.84 -3.14 -1.82
C PHE A 6 -10.32 -2.96 -1.97
N VAL A 7 -9.63 -2.54 -0.89
CA VAL A 7 -8.16 -2.37 -0.93
C VAL A 7 -7.45 -3.69 -1.19
N VAL A 8 -7.95 -4.77 -0.59
CA VAL A 8 -7.46 -6.14 -0.84
C VAL A 8 -7.66 -6.56 -2.30
N GLY A 9 -8.87 -6.36 -2.84
CA GLY A 9 -9.17 -6.68 -4.22
C GLY A 9 -8.36 -5.84 -5.22
N LEU A 10 -8.10 -4.57 -4.88
CA LEU A 10 -7.26 -3.70 -5.69
C LEU A 10 -5.79 -4.17 -5.73
N LEU A 11 -5.22 -4.58 -4.58
CA LEU A 11 -3.86 -5.10 -4.50
C LEU A 11 -3.71 -6.46 -5.21
N ASP A 12 -4.72 -7.32 -5.16
CA ASP A 12 -4.72 -8.62 -5.85
C ASP A 12 -4.74 -8.47 -7.40
N LEU A 13 -5.05 -7.27 -7.93
CA LEU A 13 -5.05 -6.99 -9.37
C LEU A 13 -3.69 -6.53 -9.92
N CYS A 14 -2.72 -6.17 -9.06
CA CYS A 14 -1.40 -5.73 -9.50
C CYS A 14 -0.63 -6.86 -10.19
N ARG A 15 0.03 -6.56 -11.30
CA ARG A 15 0.76 -7.52 -12.14
C ARG A 15 2.28 -7.37 -12.10
N ASN A 16 2.76 -6.26 -11.54
CA ASN A 16 4.18 -5.96 -11.45
C ASN A 16 4.49 -5.24 -10.12
N THR A 17 5.77 -5.14 -9.81
CA THR A 17 6.25 -4.51 -8.58
C THR A 17 5.99 -3.00 -8.55
N GLU A 18 6.04 -2.34 -9.70
CA GLU A 18 5.83 -0.89 -9.82
C GLU A 18 4.40 -0.48 -9.41
N GLU A 19 3.39 -1.22 -9.84
CA GLU A 19 1.99 -1.03 -9.45
C GLU A 19 1.80 -1.21 -7.94
N VAL A 20 2.42 -2.23 -7.36
CA VAL A 20 2.37 -2.49 -5.91
C VAL A 20 3.04 -1.34 -5.14
N GLU A 21 4.20 -0.89 -5.60
CA GLU A 21 4.94 0.21 -4.97
C GLU A 21 4.17 1.53 -5.02
N ALA A 22 3.53 1.86 -6.16
CA ALA A 22 2.68 3.04 -6.29
C ALA A 22 1.49 3.00 -5.30
N ILE A 23 0.90 1.83 -5.09
CA ILE A 23 -0.19 1.65 -4.13
C ILE A 23 0.31 1.64 -2.68
N LEU A 24 1.48 1.08 -2.35
CA LEU A 24 1.92 1.00 -0.95
C LEU A 24 2.65 2.25 -0.46
N ASN A 25 3.40 2.93 -1.33
CA ASN A 25 4.11 4.17 -0.99
C ASN A 25 3.18 5.38 -1.04
N GLY A 26 2.29 5.44 -2.03
CA GLY A 26 1.40 6.58 -2.26
C GLY A 26 2.08 7.83 -2.78
N ASP A 27 1.30 8.89 -2.94
CA ASP A 27 1.67 10.15 -3.60
C ASP A 27 2.54 11.05 -2.72
N THR A 28 3.49 10.43 -2.02
CA THR A 28 4.46 11.14 -1.20
C THR A 28 5.73 11.32 -2.00
N ASP A 29 6.02 12.57 -2.36
CA ASP A 29 7.33 13.11 -2.74
C ASP A 29 8.45 12.87 -1.70
N SER A 30 8.23 11.98 -0.73
CA SER A 30 9.17 11.60 0.32
C SER A 30 10.10 10.49 -0.16
N GLU A 31 10.79 10.72 -1.27
CA GLU A 31 12.00 9.97 -1.67
C GLU A 31 13.23 10.33 -0.81
N ILE A 32 13.02 10.82 0.42
CA ILE A 32 14.06 11.49 1.22
C ILE A 32 15.21 10.53 1.64
N SER A 33 15.13 9.21 1.38
CA SER A 33 16.22 8.30 1.82
C SER A 33 16.45 7.04 0.98
N GLY A 34 16.05 7.00 -0.29
CA GLY A 34 16.29 5.83 -1.17
C GLY A 34 15.70 4.50 -0.63
N ARG A 35 14.80 4.60 0.36
CA ARG A 35 14.08 3.48 0.96
C ARG A 35 12.59 3.71 0.75
N PRO A 36 11.85 2.73 0.20
CA PRO A 36 10.41 2.83 0.06
C PRO A 36 9.78 3.03 1.44
N ASN A 37 9.00 4.11 1.61
CA ASN A 37 8.44 4.49 2.90
C ASN A 37 7.17 3.68 3.27
N LEU A 38 6.60 2.90 2.32
CA LEU A 38 5.49 1.94 2.46
C LEU A 38 4.42 2.42 3.46
N ILE A 39 4.04 3.69 3.36
CA ILE A 39 3.26 4.40 4.38
C ILE A 39 1.89 3.73 4.56
N ARG A 40 1.27 3.32 3.45
CA ARG A 40 -0.04 2.67 3.49
C ARG A 40 0.02 1.29 4.15
N LEU A 41 1.13 0.56 3.99
CA LEU A 41 1.36 -0.73 4.68
C LEU A 41 1.54 -0.54 6.19
N LYS A 42 2.32 0.45 6.61
CA LYS A 42 2.48 0.79 8.03
C LYS A 42 1.13 1.12 8.67
N MET A 43 0.29 1.86 7.97
CA MET A 43 -1.07 2.15 8.42
C MET A 43 -1.94 0.89 8.48
N ALA A 44 -1.90 0.03 7.46
CA ALA A 44 -2.66 -1.22 7.43
C ALA A 44 -2.35 -2.12 8.64
N ILE A 45 -1.07 -2.21 9.03
CA ILE A 45 -0.65 -2.94 10.24
C ILE A 45 -1.16 -2.25 11.50
N LYS A 46 -0.99 -0.92 11.61
CA LYS A 46 -1.45 -0.12 12.77
C LYS A 46 -2.96 -0.26 13.02
N TYR A 47 -3.75 -0.35 11.95
CA TYR A 47 -5.20 -0.49 12.01
C TYR A 47 -5.68 -1.96 11.97
N GLU A 48 -4.77 -2.92 12.13
CA GLU A 48 -5.07 -4.36 12.12
C GLU A 48 -5.92 -4.81 10.92
N VAL A 49 -5.57 -4.31 9.73
CA VAL A 49 -6.18 -4.72 8.47
C VAL A 49 -5.68 -6.13 8.10
N LYS A 50 -6.27 -7.16 8.72
CA LYS A 50 -5.97 -8.59 8.48
C LYS A 50 -6.80 -9.14 7.33
N LYS A 51 -6.30 -9.99 6.41
CA LYS A 51 -7.18 -10.68 5.46
C LYS A 51 -8.18 -11.57 6.21
#